data_AF-A0A1I1FEN7-F1
#
_entry.id   AF-A0A1I1FEN7-F1
#
_cell.length_a   1.000
_cell.length_b   1.000
_cell.length_c   1.000
_cell.angle_alpha   90.00
_cell.angle_beta   90.00
_cell.angle_gamma   90.00
#
_symmetry.space_group_name_H-M   'P 1'
#
loop_
_entity.id
_entity.type
_entity.pdbx_description
1 polymer ?
#
loop_
_entity_poly.entity_id
_entity_poly.type
_entity_poly.pdbx_seq_one_letter_code
_entity_poly.pdbx_strand_id
1 'polypeptide(L)'
;MSKKWYQLWDKNPSPSWIGKEMMVHTPVILVKEEKKHYRHIIENDHVMIRGWINPGYTFVIEFDGSVWYCPETAKYQIHCRSGGQNKKSLGMCLIGDGTKQEPSLKQMKALEELIVLHKSPSIIYHRDFSSKECPGDRVIHAIARSPLGILVRRYQ
;
A
#
# COMPACT_ATOMS: atom_id res chain seq x y z
N MET A 1 3.48 15.76 26.52
CA MET A 1 4.55 15.38 25.57
C MET A 1 4.05 14.20 24.73
N SER A 2 3.32 14.44 23.63
CA SER A 2 2.79 13.37 22.79
C SER A 2 3.87 12.92 21.80
N LYS A 3 4.31 11.66 21.89
CA LYS A 3 5.07 11.04 20.81
C LYS A 3 4.13 10.99 19.60
N LYS A 4 4.42 11.80 18.57
CA LYS A 4 3.75 11.74 17.26
C LYS A 4 3.97 10.32 16.72
N TRP A 5 2.97 9.47 16.83
CA TRP A 5 3.00 8.05 16.45
C TRP A 5 3.02 7.82 14.92
N TYR A 6 3.48 8.81 14.16
CA TYR A 6 3.17 8.97 12.75
C TYR A 6 4.37 9.08 11.80
N GLN A 7 5.62 9.00 12.29
CA GLN A 7 6.78 9.16 11.40
C GLN A 7 7.97 8.31 11.83
N LEU A 8 7.77 7.00 11.94
CA LEU A 8 8.88 6.05 11.98
C LEU A 8 8.51 4.85 11.11
N TRP A 9 9.01 4.84 9.88
CA TRP A 9 9.15 3.60 9.15
C TRP A 9 10.17 2.75 9.92
N ASP A 10 9.65 1.78 10.69
CA ASP A 10 10.48 0.78 11.34
C ASP A 10 11.06 -0.14 10.26
N LYS A 11 12.39 -0.24 10.22
CA LYS A 11 13.10 -1.10 9.27
C LYS A 11 13.04 -2.58 9.68
N ASN A 12 12.35 -2.92 10.76
CA ASN A 12 12.17 -4.30 11.18
C ASN A 12 10.82 -4.85 10.70
N PRO A 13 10.80 -5.66 9.62
CA PRO A 13 9.57 -6.30 9.17
C PRO A 13 9.06 -7.27 10.24
N SER A 14 7.74 -7.32 10.41
CA SER A 14 7.12 -8.34 11.26
C SER A 14 7.43 -9.75 10.71
N PRO A 15 7.94 -10.69 11.53
CA PRO A 15 8.33 -12.03 11.06
C PRO A 15 7.22 -12.80 10.35
N SER A 16 5.95 -12.58 10.71
CA SER A 16 4.80 -13.24 10.08
C SER A 16 4.55 -12.84 8.63
N TRP A 17 5.08 -11.69 8.20
CA TRP A 17 4.85 -11.12 6.86
C TRP A 17 6.09 -11.19 5.96
N ILE A 18 7.24 -11.63 6.48
CA ILE A 18 8.41 -11.92 5.66
C ILE A 18 8.06 -13.07 4.70
N GLY A 19 8.42 -12.92 3.42
CA GLY A 19 8.18 -13.93 2.39
C GLY A 19 6.72 -14.02 1.90
N LYS A 20 5.85 -13.11 2.33
CA LYS A 20 4.45 -13.02 1.86
C LYS A 20 4.34 -12.11 0.64
N GLU A 21 3.33 -12.37 -0.19
CA GLU A 21 3.00 -11.52 -1.33
C GLU A 21 2.61 -10.12 -0.85
N MET A 22 2.91 -9.09 -1.64
CA MET A 22 2.43 -7.73 -1.37
C MET A 22 1.31 -7.35 -2.33
N MET A 23 0.18 -6.95 -1.78
CA MET A 23 -0.96 -6.46 -2.53
C MET A 23 -0.89 -4.94 -2.63
N VAL A 24 -0.80 -4.42 -3.85
CA VAL A 24 -0.78 -2.97 -4.12
C VAL A 24 -2.20 -2.42 -4.24
N HIS A 25 -2.43 -1.31 -3.54
CA HIS A 25 -3.64 -0.51 -3.51
C HIS A 25 -3.33 0.95 -3.83
N THR A 26 -4.36 1.68 -4.24
CA THR A 26 -4.42 3.13 -4.17
C THR A 26 -5.74 3.55 -3.54
N PRO A 27 -5.80 4.70 -2.84
CA PRO A 27 -7.06 5.33 -2.54
C PRO A 27 -7.62 6.00 -3.82
N VAL A 28 -8.71 6.77 -3.70
CA VAL A 28 -9.17 7.67 -4.77
C VAL A 28 -8.89 9.10 -4.33
N ILE A 29 -7.60 9.46 -4.27
CA ILE A 29 -7.13 10.78 -3.84
C ILE A 29 -6.28 11.38 -4.95
N LEU A 30 -6.74 12.45 -5.59
CA LEU A 30 -5.92 13.19 -6.55
C LEU A 30 -4.92 14.08 -5.79
N VAL A 31 -3.64 13.82 -5.98
CA VAL A 31 -2.57 14.60 -5.34
C VAL A 31 -2.39 15.90 -6.11
N LYS A 32 -2.43 17.02 -5.40
CA LYS A 32 -2.26 18.37 -5.97
C LYS A 32 -0.91 18.99 -5.62
N GLU A 33 -0.32 18.58 -4.49
CA GLU A 33 0.95 19.10 -3.99
C GLU A 33 1.80 17.94 -3.48
N GLU A 34 3.04 17.83 -3.97
CA GLU A 34 3.91 16.68 -3.68
C GLU A 34 4.27 16.57 -2.19
N LYS A 35 4.58 17.68 -1.52
CA LYS A 35 5.06 17.68 -0.12
C LYS A 35 3.95 17.61 0.93
N LYS A 36 2.70 17.44 0.52
CA LYS A 36 1.57 17.30 1.43
C LYS A 36 1.32 15.81 1.72
N HIS A 37 1.14 15.46 2.99
CA HIS A 37 0.83 14.09 3.40
C HIS A 37 -0.68 13.88 3.47
N TYR A 38 -1.19 12.93 2.70
CA TYR A 38 -2.62 12.68 2.51
C TYR A 38 -3.11 11.43 3.27
N ARG A 39 -2.24 10.66 3.94
CA ARG A 39 -2.67 9.46 4.69
C ARG A 39 -3.81 9.74 5.67
N HIS A 40 -3.86 10.93 6.28
CA HIS A 40 -4.89 11.30 7.25
C HIS A 40 -6.30 11.23 6.67
N ILE A 41 -6.44 11.36 5.35
CA ILE A 41 -7.72 11.19 4.65
C ILE A 41 -8.17 9.73 4.71
N ILE A 42 -7.24 8.77 4.52
CA ILE A 42 -7.52 7.34 4.65
C ILE A 42 -7.89 7.02 6.09
N GLU A 43 -7.13 7.51 7.06
CA GLU A 43 -7.39 7.25 8.47
C GLU A 43 -8.74 7.80 8.91
N ASN A 44 -9.08 9.02 8.50
CA ASN A 44 -10.37 9.61 8.79
C ASN A 44 -11.53 8.83 8.15
N ASP A 45 -11.42 8.46 6.87
CA ASP A 45 -12.47 7.66 6.21
C ASP A 45 -12.62 6.27 6.85
N HIS A 46 -11.53 5.53 7.00
CA HIS A 46 -11.59 4.14 7.46
C HIS A 46 -11.91 4.05 8.96
N VAL A 47 -11.21 4.80 9.81
CA VAL A 47 -11.36 4.67 11.27
C VAL A 47 -12.52 5.51 11.77
N MET A 48 -12.53 6.81 11.45
CA MET A 48 -13.51 7.73 12.05
C MET A 48 -14.89 7.60 11.43
N ILE A 49 -14.98 7.47 10.09
CA ILE A 49 -16.27 7.43 9.39
C ILE A 49 -16.81 6.00 9.29
N ARG A 50 -15.99 5.02 8.90
CA ARG A 50 -16.42 3.62 8.71
C ARG A 50 -16.28 2.76 9.96
N GLY A 51 -15.67 3.26 11.03
CA GLY A 51 -15.52 2.53 12.30
C GLY A 51 -14.55 1.36 12.24
N TRP A 52 -13.60 1.35 11.30
CA TRP A 52 -12.60 0.30 11.23
C TRP A 52 -11.61 0.42 12.38
N ILE A 53 -11.11 -0.72 12.86
CA ILE A 53 -10.13 -0.76 13.95
C ILE A 53 -8.77 -0.17 13.58
N ASN A 54 -8.48 -0.05 12.28
CA ASN A 54 -7.25 0.53 11.74
C ASN A 54 -7.47 1.03 10.30
N PRO A 55 -6.48 1.72 9.70
CA PRO A 55 -6.57 2.25 8.33
C PRO A 55 -6.53 1.20 7.22
N GLY A 56 -6.44 -0.09 7.53
CA GLY A 56 -6.59 -1.18 6.56
C GLY A 56 -5.34 -1.55 5.77
N TYR A 57 -4.37 -0.66 5.62
CA TYR A 57 -3.08 -0.92 4.97
C TYR A 57 -1.93 -0.95 5.97
N THR A 58 -0.98 -1.87 5.79
CA THR A 58 0.21 -1.97 6.66
C THR A 58 1.22 -0.88 6.37
N PHE A 59 1.42 -0.54 5.10
CA PHE A 59 2.23 0.60 4.68
C PHE A 59 1.40 1.51 3.77
N VAL A 60 1.50 2.81 4.01
CA VAL A 60 0.98 3.87 3.14
C VAL A 60 2.16 4.69 2.64
N ILE A 61 2.33 4.78 1.33
CA ILE A 61 3.41 5.50 0.68
C ILE A 61 2.85 6.81 0.13
N GLU A 62 3.24 7.93 0.75
CA GLU A 62 2.89 9.28 0.35
C GLU A 62 3.49 9.62 -1.02
N PHE A 63 2.95 10.64 -1.69
CA PHE A 63 3.41 11.01 -3.05
C PHE A 63 4.87 11.46 -3.09
N ASP A 64 5.39 12.03 -1.99
CA ASP A 64 6.81 12.37 -1.83
C ASP A 64 7.72 11.18 -1.51
N GLY A 65 7.17 9.95 -1.44
CA GLY A 65 7.89 8.73 -1.11
C GLY A 65 8.03 8.45 0.39
N SER A 66 7.51 9.31 1.27
CA SER A 66 7.48 9.05 2.71
C SER A 66 6.62 7.82 2.99
N VAL A 67 7.15 6.86 3.76
CA VAL A 67 6.43 5.66 4.16
C VAL A 67 5.87 5.82 5.56
N TRP A 68 4.56 5.68 5.69
CA TRP A 68 3.89 5.51 6.97
C TRP A 68 3.64 4.03 7.24
N TYR A 69 4.13 3.53 8.36
CA TYR A 69 3.93 2.17 8.84
C TYR A 69 2.81 2.13 9.87
N CYS A 70 1.87 1.19 9.72
CA CYS A 70 0.80 0.91 10.67
C CYS A 70 1.00 -0.47 11.32
N PRO A 71 1.62 -0.54 12.52
CA PRO A 71 1.86 -1.80 13.22
C PRO A 71 0.57 -2.55 13.58
N GLU A 72 -0.51 -1.83 13.86
CA GLU A 72 -1.82 -2.42 14.20
C GLU A 72 -2.42 -3.15 13.01
N THR A 73 -2.35 -2.55 11.82
CA THR A 73 -2.79 -3.22 10.59
C THR A 73 -1.94 -4.44 10.28
N ALA A 74 -0.63 -4.42 10.56
CA ALA A 74 0.21 -5.61 10.40
C ALA A 74 -0.29 -6.80 11.25
N LYS A 75 -0.95 -6.56 12.38
CA LYS A 75 -1.58 -7.63 13.18
C LYS A 75 -2.95 -8.03 12.63
N TYR A 76 -3.73 -7.05 12.17
CA TYR A 76 -5.11 -7.24 11.71
C TYR A 76 -5.36 -6.53 10.37
N GLN A 77 -5.06 -7.22 9.28
CA GLN A 77 -5.25 -6.67 7.94
C GLN A 77 -6.70 -6.75 7.47
N ILE A 78 -7.18 -5.67 6.86
CA ILE A 78 -8.55 -5.53 6.35
C ILE A 78 -8.62 -4.89 4.95
N HIS A 79 -7.53 -4.98 4.17
CA HIS A 79 -7.42 -4.38 2.84
C HIS A 79 -8.17 -5.15 1.74
N CYS A 80 -8.34 -6.47 1.84
CA CYS A 80 -9.02 -7.30 0.85
C CYS A 80 -9.52 -8.62 1.44
N ARG A 81 -10.85 -8.73 1.63
CA ARG A 81 -11.49 -9.97 2.11
C ARG A 81 -11.48 -11.07 1.05
N SER A 82 -11.64 -10.72 -0.23
CA SER A 82 -11.70 -11.66 -1.33
C SER A 82 -10.43 -12.51 -1.44
N GLY A 83 -10.57 -13.77 -1.84
CA GLY A 83 -9.44 -14.73 -1.88
C GLY A 83 -8.78 -15.03 -0.52
N GLY A 84 -9.31 -14.48 0.58
CA GLY A 84 -8.71 -14.54 1.91
C GLY A 84 -7.45 -13.68 2.05
N GLN A 85 -7.29 -12.64 1.23
CA GLN A 85 -6.03 -11.92 1.08
C GLN A 85 -5.57 -11.17 2.33
N ASN A 86 -6.50 -10.73 3.19
CA ASN A 86 -6.21 -10.26 4.55
C ASN A 86 -5.30 -11.19 5.39
N LYS A 87 -5.25 -12.50 5.08
CA LYS A 87 -4.40 -13.47 5.78
C LYS A 87 -3.20 -13.96 4.96
N LYS A 88 -3.13 -13.64 3.67
CA LYS A 88 -2.18 -14.22 2.71
C LYS A 88 -1.18 -13.22 2.17
N SER A 89 -1.57 -11.95 2.07
CA SER A 89 -0.76 -10.87 1.49
C SER A 89 -0.65 -9.69 2.44
N LEU A 90 0.37 -8.86 2.25
CA LEU A 90 0.54 -7.58 2.94
C LEU A 90 -0.02 -6.43 2.10
N GLY A 91 -0.95 -5.64 2.64
CA GLY A 91 -1.63 -4.55 1.94
C GLY A 91 -0.83 -3.26 1.93
N MET A 92 -0.34 -2.86 0.75
CA MET A 92 0.43 -1.65 0.46
C MET A 92 -0.43 -0.62 -0.23
N CYS A 93 -0.45 0.63 0.24
CA CYS A 93 -1.23 1.69 -0.36
C CYS A 93 -0.33 2.80 -0.89
N LEU A 94 -0.39 3.10 -2.18
CA LEU A 94 0.27 4.26 -2.77
C LEU A 94 -0.75 5.40 -2.82
N ILE A 95 -0.46 6.53 -2.18
CA ILE A 95 -1.32 7.72 -2.22
C ILE A 95 -1.42 8.24 -3.66
N GLY A 96 -2.64 8.28 -4.17
CA GLY A 96 -2.95 8.74 -5.52
C GLY A 96 -4.25 8.15 -6.04
N ASP A 97 -4.71 8.61 -7.18
CA ASP A 97 -5.77 7.97 -7.98
C ASP A 97 -5.11 7.34 -9.21
N GLY A 98 -4.78 6.05 -9.15
CA GLY A 98 -4.04 5.36 -10.21
C GLY A 98 -4.82 5.20 -11.53
N THR A 99 -6.07 5.63 -11.59
CA THR A 99 -6.81 5.77 -12.86
C THR A 99 -6.48 7.10 -13.57
N LYS A 100 -6.03 8.11 -12.82
CA LYS A 100 -5.81 9.49 -13.29
C LYS A 100 -4.36 9.95 -13.25
N GLN A 101 -3.56 9.49 -12.29
CA GLN A 101 -2.16 9.89 -12.13
C GLN A 101 -1.22 8.68 -12.08
N GLU A 102 0.00 8.85 -12.59
CA GLU A 102 1.08 7.89 -12.35
C GLU A 102 1.60 8.03 -10.90
N PRO A 103 2.11 6.94 -10.29
CA PRO A 103 2.84 7.05 -9.04
C PRO A 103 4.14 7.82 -9.25
N SER A 104 4.61 8.55 -8.24
CA SER A 104 5.88 9.25 -8.33
C SER A 104 7.07 8.27 -8.34
N LEU A 105 8.21 8.69 -8.88
CA LEU A 105 9.45 7.90 -8.81
C LEU A 105 9.85 7.59 -7.36
N LYS A 106 9.55 8.50 -6.42
CA LYS A 106 9.84 8.31 -4.99
C LYS A 106 8.93 7.25 -4.38
N GLN A 107 7.66 7.21 -4.77
CA GLN A 107 6.74 6.12 -4.39
C GLN A 107 7.22 4.77 -4.92
N MET A 108 7.63 4.73 -6.19
CA MET A 108 8.14 3.50 -6.81
C MET A 108 9.40 2.97 -6.11
N LYS A 109 10.33 3.88 -5.76
CA LYS A 109 11.52 3.53 -4.98
C LYS A 109 11.19 3.00 -3.59
N ALA A 110 10.28 3.66 -2.87
CA ALA A 110 9.83 3.20 -1.55
C ALA A 110 9.14 1.83 -1.61
N LEU A 111 8.34 1.59 -2.65
CA LEU A 111 7.71 0.29 -2.88
C LEU A 111 8.77 -0.81 -3.11
N GLU A 112 9.78 -0.54 -3.93
CA GLU A 112 10.90 -1.47 -4.16
C GLU A 112 11.66 -1.80 -2.88
N GLU A 113 11.99 -0.79 -2.07
CA GLU A 113 12.66 -0.98 -0.78
C GLU A 113 11.83 -1.87 0.17
N LEU A 114 10.51 -1.68 0.22
CA LEU A 114 9.62 -2.50 1.04
C LEU A 114 9.55 -3.96 0.58
N ILE A 115 9.50 -4.18 -0.74
CA ILE A 115 9.50 -5.52 -1.35
C ILE A 115 10.78 -6.28 -0.98
N VAL A 116 11.94 -5.63 -1.12
CA VAL A 116 13.25 -6.20 -0.76
C VAL A 116 13.31 -6.48 0.74
N LEU A 117 12.91 -5.52 1.57
CA LEU A 117 12.99 -5.63 3.03
C LEU A 117 12.16 -6.82 3.57
N HIS A 118 10.96 -7.03 3.03
CA HIS A 118 10.09 -8.13 3.44
C HIS A 118 10.36 -9.42 2.66
N LYS A 119 11.32 -9.44 1.73
CA LYS A 119 11.60 -10.58 0.85
C LYS A 119 10.34 -11.05 0.15
N SER A 120 9.50 -10.11 -0.30
CA SER A 120 8.23 -10.47 -0.92
C SER A 120 8.49 -11.16 -2.25
N PRO A 121 7.90 -12.35 -2.49
CA PRO A 121 8.18 -13.12 -3.69
C PRO A 121 7.42 -12.59 -4.91
N SER A 122 6.33 -11.84 -4.69
CA SER A 122 5.51 -11.32 -5.77
C SER A 122 4.64 -10.13 -5.37
N ILE A 123 4.30 -9.33 -6.37
CA ILE A 123 3.33 -8.25 -6.31
C ILE A 123 2.02 -8.74 -6.92
N ILE A 124 0.92 -8.44 -6.25
CA ILE A 124 -0.45 -8.72 -6.71
C ILE A 124 -1.30 -7.45 -6.62
N TYR A 125 -2.40 -7.37 -7.36
CA TYR A 125 -3.25 -6.20 -7.37
C TYR A 125 -4.61 -6.47 -6.71
N HIS A 126 -5.21 -5.45 -6.10
CA HIS A 126 -6.53 -5.60 -5.48
C HIS A 126 -7.62 -5.99 -6.50
N ARG A 127 -7.54 -5.46 -7.73
CA ARG A 127 -8.45 -5.82 -8.83
C ARG A 127 -8.37 -7.28 -9.26
N ASP A 128 -7.27 -7.98 -8.99
CA ASP A 128 -7.14 -9.39 -9.33
C ASP A 128 -8.05 -10.27 -8.45
N PHE A 129 -8.57 -9.72 -7.34
CA PHE A 129 -9.42 -10.43 -6.37
C PHE A 129 -10.77 -9.78 -6.16
N SER A 130 -11.04 -8.62 -6.77
CA SER A 130 -12.28 -7.87 -6.56
C SER A 130 -12.67 -7.11 -7.82
N SER A 131 -13.97 -6.85 -8.01
CA SER A 131 -14.50 -6.06 -9.12
C SER A 131 -14.23 -4.55 -8.94
N LYS A 132 -12.98 -4.19 -8.66
CA LYS A 132 -12.50 -2.82 -8.39
C LYS A 132 -11.44 -2.44 -9.41
N GLU A 133 -11.28 -1.15 -9.66
CA GLU A 133 -10.22 -0.64 -10.56
C GLU A 133 -8.85 -0.58 -9.86
N CYS A 134 -8.83 -0.58 -8.52
CA CYS A 134 -7.63 -0.45 -7.69
C CYS A 134 -6.54 -1.50 -8.00
N PRO A 135 -5.27 -1.13 -8.20
CA PRO A 135 -4.67 0.20 -7.97
C PRO A 135 -4.71 1.16 -9.17
N GLY A 136 -5.47 0.83 -10.22
CA GLY A 136 -5.60 1.62 -11.44
C GLY A 136 -4.51 1.35 -12.48
N ASP A 137 -4.85 1.53 -13.75
CA ASP A 137 -3.99 1.15 -14.88
C ASP A 137 -2.66 1.90 -14.89
N ARG A 138 -2.62 3.17 -14.45
CA ARG A 138 -1.38 3.95 -14.46
C ARG A 138 -0.36 3.42 -13.45
N VAL A 139 -0.81 2.95 -12.29
CA VAL A 139 0.05 2.31 -11.30
C VAL A 139 0.50 0.93 -11.78
N ILE A 140 -0.42 0.14 -12.35
CA ILE A 140 -0.08 -1.17 -12.91
C ILE A 140 0.98 -1.04 -14.01
N HIS A 141 0.79 -0.11 -14.95
CA HIS A 141 1.76 0.13 -16.01
C HIS A 141 3.09 0.66 -15.47
N ALA A 142 3.08 1.54 -14.47
CA ALA A 142 4.31 2.02 -13.85
C ALA A 142 5.12 0.88 -13.18
N ILE A 143 4.44 -0.05 -12.49
CA ILE A 143 5.08 -1.24 -11.92
C ILE A 143 5.59 -2.16 -13.03
N ALA A 144 4.79 -2.42 -14.07
CA ALA A 144 5.19 -3.29 -15.17
C ALA A 144 6.42 -2.79 -15.94
N ARG A 145 6.60 -1.46 -16.03
CA ARG A 145 7.77 -0.83 -16.68
C ARG A 145 8.99 -0.71 -15.78
N SER A 146 8.88 -0.99 -14.49
CA SER A 146 9.99 -0.92 -13.54
C SER A 146 10.62 -2.30 -13.33
N PRO A 147 11.78 -2.40 -12.65
CA PRO A 147 12.36 -3.69 -12.26
C PRO A 147 11.39 -4.58 -11.46
N LEU A 148 10.39 -4.00 -10.79
CA LEU A 148 9.35 -4.75 -10.06
C LEU A 148 8.40 -5.52 -10.96
N GLY A 149 8.34 -5.20 -12.26
CA GLY A 149 7.45 -5.85 -13.23
C GLY A 149 7.63 -7.37 -13.28
N ILE A 150 8.85 -7.87 -13.05
CA ILE A 150 9.16 -9.31 -13.03
C ILE A 150 8.52 -10.04 -11.85
N LEU A 151 8.17 -9.33 -10.78
CA LEU A 151 7.56 -9.87 -9.57
C LEU A 151 6.03 -9.88 -9.65
N VAL A 152 5.43 -9.29 -10.70
CA VAL A 152 3.98 -9.23 -10.82
C VAL A 152 3.43 -10.63 -11.11
N ARG A 153 2.65 -11.17 -10.16
CA ARG A 153 1.92 -12.42 -10.35
C ARG A 153 0.51 -12.11 -10.83
N ARG A 154 0.14 -12.69 -11.97
CA ARG A 154 -1.21 -12.57 -12.53
C ARG A 154 -2.08 -13.71 -12.02
N TYR A 155 -3.24 -13.38 -11.47
CA TYR A 155 -4.30 -14.34 -11.19
C TYR A 155 -5.33 -14.23 -12.33
N GLN A 156 -5.66 -15.37 -12.95
CA GLN A 156 -6.66 -15.49 -14.02
C GLN A 156 -8.05 -15.68 -13.43
#